data_AF-A0A523IWH1-F1
#
_entry.id   AF-A0A523IWH1-F1
#
_cell.length_a   1.000
_cell.length_b   1.000
_cell.length_c   1.000
_cell.angle_alpha   90.00
_cell.angle_beta   90.00
_cell.angle_gamma   90.00
#
_symmetry.space_group_name_H-M   'P 1'
#
loop_
_entity.id
_entity.type
_entity.pdbx_description
1 polymer ?
#
loop_
_entity_poly.entity_id
_entity_poly.type
_entity_poly.pdbx_seq_one_letter_code
_entity_poly.pdbx_strand_id
1 'polypeptide(L)'
;MFEKIFREIQAELNTKADEEYRIFVRDHFKMDVSNFLGVRIPLVRKIANKYFKELKGLRIEDILKFCNQLLETKIYEHKVIAFHWSFKCSNQYQNEHFKVFESWLKTYVDDWSDCDDLCTHTLRYFVYQYPESLSKVKLWASSKNRWVKRASAVTLIYSVKRGRHLDSVFEVASELLLDKDDLVQKG
;
A
#
# COMPACT_ATOMS: atom_id res chain seq x y z
N MET A 1 0.04 4.61 24.57
CA MET A 1 1.19 4.20 23.74
C MET A 1 1.06 4.70 22.30
N PHE A 2 0.07 4.24 21.52
CA PHE A 2 -0.09 4.64 20.11
C PHE A 2 -0.18 6.15 19.88
N GLU A 3 -0.92 6.88 20.71
CA GLU A 3 -1.00 8.35 20.63
C GLU A 3 0.35 9.05 20.82
N LYS A 4 1.22 8.51 21.70
CA LYS A 4 2.57 9.02 21.87
C LYS A 4 3.40 8.78 20.61
N ILE A 5 3.41 7.54 20.10
CA ILE A 5 4.13 7.16 18.88
C ILE A 5 3.66 8.01 17.69
N PHE A 6 2.36 8.22 17.55
CA PHE A 6 1.76 9.05 16.50
C PHE A 6 2.29 10.49 16.55
N ARG A 7 2.27 11.12 17.73
CA ARG A 7 2.80 12.49 17.90
C ARG A 7 4.29 12.57 17.61
N GLU A 8 5.08 11.59 18.03
CA GLU A 8 6.51 11.54 17.77
C GLU A 8 6.83 11.34 16.28
N ILE A 9 6.07 10.50 15.57
CA ILE A 9 6.16 10.34 14.12
C ILE A 9 5.84 11.66 13.41
N GLN A 10 4.73 12.31 13.76
CA GLN A 10 4.34 13.58 13.14
C GLN A 10 5.40 14.66 13.37
N ALA A 11 5.87 14.84 14.60
CA ALA A 11 6.92 15.80 14.92
C ALA A 11 8.18 15.50 14.10
N GLU A 12 8.60 14.24 14.04
CA GLU A 12 9.81 13.85 13.33
C GLU A 12 9.70 14.02 11.81
N LEU A 13 8.56 13.70 11.21
CA LEU A 13 8.29 13.94 9.79
C LEU A 13 8.31 15.44 9.48
N ASN A 14 7.65 16.27 10.29
CA ASN A 14 7.63 17.71 10.10
C ASN A 14 9.04 18.32 10.18
N THR A 15 9.92 17.84 11.07
CA THR A 15 11.33 18.31 11.11
C THR A 15 12.15 17.94 9.87
N LYS A 16 11.66 17.01 9.05
CA LYS A 16 12.34 16.46 7.87
C LYS A 16 11.60 16.79 6.57
N ALA A 17 10.54 17.58 6.65
CA ALA A 17 9.78 18.06 5.51
C ALA A 17 10.68 18.94 4.64
N ASP A 18 10.61 18.73 3.33
CA ASP A 18 11.38 19.43 2.32
C ASP A 18 10.43 19.87 1.21
N GLU A 19 10.11 21.16 1.19
CA GLU A 19 9.17 21.74 0.23
C GLU A 19 9.72 21.68 -1.21
N GLU A 20 11.03 21.82 -1.39
CA GLU A 20 11.65 21.69 -2.72
C GLU A 20 11.49 20.28 -3.26
N TYR A 21 11.65 19.26 -2.40
CA TYR A 21 11.39 17.88 -2.76
C TYR A 21 9.92 17.63 -3.07
N ARG A 22 8.99 18.20 -2.29
CA ARG A 22 7.55 18.09 -2.56
C ARG A 22 7.18 18.69 -3.92
N ILE A 23 7.72 19.86 -4.25
CA ILE A 23 7.54 20.51 -5.57
C ILE A 23 8.14 19.66 -6.68
N PHE A 24 9.34 19.12 -6.48
CA PHE A 24 9.96 18.20 -7.42
C PHE A 24 9.06 16.98 -7.71
N VAL A 25 8.46 16.38 -6.68
CA VAL A 25 7.55 15.23 -6.86
C VAL A 25 6.34 15.61 -7.72
N ARG A 26 5.71 16.76 -7.42
CA ARG A 26 4.60 17.29 -8.21
C ARG A 26 4.97 17.45 -9.68
N ASP A 27 6.09 18.12 -9.94
CA ASP A 27 6.44 18.54 -11.30
C ASP A 27 7.03 17.41 -12.13
N HIS A 28 7.82 16.52 -11.52
CA HIS A 28 8.47 15.40 -12.20
C HIS A 28 7.51 14.23 -12.40
N PHE A 29 6.77 13.83 -11.36
CA PHE A 29 5.87 12.66 -11.41
C PHE A 29 4.42 13.01 -11.74
N LYS A 30 4.10 14.30 -11.89
CA LYS A 30 2.74 14.78 -12.19
C LYS A 30 1.70 14.29 -11.18
N MET A 31 2.09 14.25 -9.91
CA MET A 31 1.26 13.81 -8.81
C MET A 31 0.62 14.99 -8.09
N ASP A 32 -0.60 14.80 -7.58
CA ASP A 32 -1.13 15.71 -6.56
C ASP A 32 -0.32 15.50 -5.27
N VAL A 33 0.31 16.57 -4.78
CA VAL A 33 1.12 16.56 -3.57
C VAL A 33 0.45 17.32 -2.42
N SER A 34 -0.84 17.64 -2.53
CA SER A 34 -1.59 18.40 -1.52
C SER A 34 -1.52 17.78 -0.12
N ASN A 35 -1.43 16.45 -0.04
CA ASN A 35 -1.33 15.66 1.19
C ASN A 35 0.08 15.16 1.53
N PHE A 36 1.12 15.64 0.83
CA PHE A 36 2.51 15.27 1.09
C PHE A 36 3.14 16.26 2.08
N LEU A 37 3.89 15.75 3.05
CA LEU A 37 4.77 16.58 3.89
C LEU A 37 6.07 16.93 3.16
N GLY A 38 6.47 16.14 2.15
CA GLY A 38 7.70 16.35 1.41
C GLY A 38 8.89 15.63 2.02
N VAL A 39 8.68 14.48 2.67
CA VAL A 39 9.79 13.67 3.23
C VAL A 39 10.16 12.57 2.25
N ARG A 40 11.46 12.45 1.93
CA ARG A 40 11.96 11.40 1.04
C ARG A 40 11.64 10.00 1.59
N ILE A 41 11.12 9.10 0.74
CA ILE A 41 10.68 7.74 1.12
C ILE A 41 11.72 6.94 1.94
N PRO A 42 13.03 6.93 1.61
CA PRO A 42 14.01 6.22 2.43
C PRO A 42 14.04 6.71 3.89
N LEU A 43 13.82 8.01 4.11
CA LEU A 43 13.78 8.61 5.43
C LEU A 43 12.45 8.28 6.14
N VAL A 44 11.32 8.31 5.43
CA VAL A 44 10.02 7.84 5.95
C VAL A 44 10.12 6.39 6.42
N ARG A 45 10.70 5.50 5.62
CA ARG A 45 10.91 4.08 6.01
C ARG A 45 11.90 3.93 7.16
N LYS A 46 12.91 4.80 7.27
CA LYS A 46 13.81 4.84 8.44
C LYS A 46 13.04 5.19 9.72
N ILE A 47 12.18 6.20 9.66
CA ILE A 47 11.26 6.60 10.76
C ILE A 47 10.31 5.45 11.09
N ALA A 48 9.66 4.86 10.09
CA ALA A 48 8.79 3.70 10.25
C ALA A 48 9.51 2.57 11.01
N ASN A 49 10.74 2.23 10.61
CA ASN A 49 11.52 1.17 11.25
C ASN A 49 11.94 1.50 12.69
N LYS A 50 12.21 2.78 12.99
CA LYS A 50 12.52 3.24 14.36
C LYS A 50 11.35 2.96 15.29
N TYR A 51 10.16 3.47 14.94
CA TYR A 51 8.97 3.34 15.80
C TYR A 51 8.34 1.95 15.77
N PHE A 52 8.53 1.16 14.70
CA PHE A 52 8.08 -0.23 14.69
C PHE A 52 8.71 -1.08 15.80
N LYS A 53 9.88 -0.68 16.34
CA LYS A 53 10.50 -1.36 17.47
C LYS A 53 9.61 -1.37 18.71
N GLU A 54 8.81 -0.32 18.91
CA GLU A 54 7.87 -0.19 20.03
C GLU A 54 6.57 -1.00 19.81
N LEU A 55 6.33 -1.46 18.58
CA LEU A 55 5.18 -2.29 18.22
C LEU A 55 5.50 -3.79 18.24
N LYS A 56 6.78 -4.16 18.45
CA LYS A 56 7.20 -5.56 18.45
C LYS A 56 6.50 -6.33 19.58
N GLY A 57 5.99 -7.51 19.26
CA GLY A 57 5.30 -8.39 20.20
C GLY A 57 3.81 -8.09 20.37
N LEU A 58 3.30 -6.99 19.77
CA LEU A 58 1.87 -6.77 19.69
C LEU A 58 1.24 -7.72 18.67
N ARG A 59 -0.03 -8.02 18.89
CA ARG A 59 -0.83 -8.76 17.93
C ARG A 59 -1.08 -7.90 16.70
N ILE A 60 -1.15 -8.55 15.55
CA ILE A 60 -1.39 -7.89 14.28
C ILE A 60 -2.64 -7.00 14.29
N GLU A 61 -3.73 -7.40 14.95
CA GLU A 61 -4.98 -6.62 14.94
C GLU A 61 -4.80 -5.24 15.58
N ASP A 62 -3.98 -5.15 16.62
CA ASP A 62 -3.70 -3.89 17.31
C ASP A 62 -2.78 -2.99 16.45
N ILE A 63 -1.84 -3.61 15.72
CA ILE A 63 -0.97 -2.89 14.76
C ILE A 63 -1.80 -2.39 13.56
N LEU A 64 -2.67 -3.22 12.98
CA LEU A 64 -3.50 -2.84 11.84
C LEU A 64 -4.51 -1.75 12.20
N LYS A 65 -5.07 -1.75 13.42
CA LYS A 65 -5.88 -0.62 13.92
C LYS A 65 -5.06 0.67 13.95
N PHE A 66 -3.81 0.61 14.40
CA PHE A 66 -2.96 1.80 14.41
C PHE A 66 -2.56 2.25 13.00
N CYS A 67 -2.28 1.31 12.09
CA CYS A 67 -2.11 1.62 10.66
C CYS A 67 -3.36 2.32 10.10
N ASN A 68 -4.57 1.90 10.49
CA ASN A 68 -5.81 2.56 10.04
C ASN A 68 -5.88 4.02 10.51
N GLN A 69 -5.50 4.30 11.77
CA GLN A 69 -5.43 5.67 12.29
C GLN A 69 -4.45 6.55 11.50
N LEU A 70 -3.30 6.00 11.09
CA LEU A 70 -2.36 6.69 10.20
C LEU A 70 -2.99 6.96 8.83
N LEU A 71 -3.66 5.98 8.25
CA LEU A 71 -4.31 6.09 6.93
C LEU A 71 -5.47 7.11 6.93
N GLU A 72 -6.23 7.20 8.02
CA GLU A 72 -7.31 8.18 8.19
C GLU A 72 -6.85 9.63 8.09
N THR A 73 -5.58 9.92 8.39
CA THR A 73 -5.01 11.27 8.20
C THR A 73 -4.88 11.68 6.74
N LYS A 74 -4.89 10.70 5.81
CA LYS A 74 -4.65 10.86 4.38
C LYS A 74 -3.31 11.49 4.01
N ILE A 75 -2.39 11.65 4.95
CA ILE A 75 -1.04 12.15 4.70
C ILE A 75 -0.22 11.04 4.03
N TYR A 76 0.44 11.36 2.92
CA TYR A 76 1.17 10.38 2.11
C TYR A 76 2.23 9.61 2.92
N GLU A 77 3.05 10.31 3.70
CA GLU A 77 4.08 9.68 4.53
C GLU A 77 3.48 8.76 5.60
N HIS A 78 2.28 9.05 6.10
CA HIS A 78 1.57 8.16 7.02
C HIS A 78 1.08 6.89 6.31
N LYS A 79 0.62 6.98 5.06
CA LYS A 79 0.27 5.81 4.24
C LYS A 79 1.47 4.88 4.06
N VAL A 80 2.62 5.44 3.70
CA VAL A 80 3.89 4.69 3.55
C VAL A 80 4.28 3.98 4.85
N ILE A 81 4.14 4.64 6.01
CA ILE A 81 4.40 4.01 7.31
C ILE A 81 3.42 2.86 7.57
N ALA A 82 2.12 3.07 7.35
CA ALA A 82 1.08 2.08 7.57
C ALA A 82 1.26 0.83 6.69
N PHE A 83 1.55 1.02 5.39
CA PHE A 83 1.82 -0.07 4.46
C PHE A 83 3.11 -0.80 4.82
N HIS A 84 4.18 -0.07 5.16
CA HIS A 84 5.44 -0.68 5.60
C HIS A 84 5.26 -1.53 6.86
N TRP A 85 4.55 -1.03 7.88
CA TRP A 85 4.29 -1.78 9.11
C TRP A 85 3.39 -2.99 8.89
N SER A 86 2.35 -2.86 8.07
CA SER A 86 1.48 -4.00 7.77
C SER A 86 2.27 -5.13 7.12
N PHE A 87 3.20 -4.82 6.19
CA PHE A 87 4.07 -5.82 5.59
C PHE A 87 5.04 -6.47 6.58
N LYS A 88 5.56 -5.72 7.57
CA LYS A 88 6.42 -6.29 8.62
C LYS A 88 5.70 -7.26 9.56
N CYS A 89 4.36 -7.26 9.55
CA CYS A 89 3.52 -8.20 10.29
C CYS A 89 3.12 -9.44 9.46
N SER A 90 3.71 -9.64 8.28
CA SER A 90 3.40 -10.73 7.34
C SER A 90 3.46 -12.14 7.93
N ASN A 91 4.24 -12.35 8.98
CA ASN A 91 4.30 -13.62 9.70
C ASN A 91 3.09 -13.90 10.61
N GLN A 92 2.25 -12.89 10.87
CA GLN A 92 1.04 -13.00 11.69
C GLN A 92 -0.24 -12.99 10.84
N TYR A 93 -0.13 -13.01 9.52
CA TYR A 93 -1.31 -12.96 8.65
C TYR A 93 -2.23 -14.18 8.85
N GLN A 94 -3.50 -13.96 8.55
CA GLN A 94 -4.58 -14.93 8.55
C GLN A 94 -5.59 -14.51 7.47
N ASN A 95 -6.40 -15.44 6.98
CA ASN A 95 -7.36 -15.21 5.88
C ASN A 95 -8.24 -13.98 6.11
N GLU A 96 -8.66 -13.74 7.36
CA GLU A 96 -9.57 -12.66 7.75
C GLU A 96 -8.96 -11.28 7.56
N HIS A 97 -7.62 -11.16 7.50
CA HIS A 97 -6.92 -9.90 7.30
C HIS A 97 -7.04 -9.37 5.88
N PHE A 98 -7.40 -10.21 4.90
CA PHE A 98 -7.62 -9.77 3.52
C PHE A 98 -8.63 -8.62 3.44
N LYS A 99 -9.71 -8.69 4.22
CA LYS A 99 -10.77 -7.66 4.22
C LYS A 99 -10.25 -6.29 4.66
N VAL A 100 -9.23 -6.26 5.53
CA VAL A 100 -8.59 -5.03 5.99
C VAL A 100 -7.77 -4.42 4.86
N PHE A 101 -6.91 -5.22 4.22
CA PHE A 101 -6.07 -4.75 3.12
C PHE A 101 -6.88 -4.37 1.88
N GLU A 102 -7.94 -5.11 1.57
CA GLU A 102 -8.88 -4.75 0.51
C GLU A 102 -9.62 -3.44 0.82
N SER A 103 -10.03 -3.23 2.08
CA SER A 103 -10.61 -1.95 2.50
C SER A 103 -9.62 -0.80 2.29
N TRP A 104 -8.35 -0.99 2.63
CA TRP A 104 -7.34 0.06 2.45
C TRP A 104 -7.12 0.41 0.98
N LEU A 105 -7.04 -0.61 0.12
CA LEU A 105 -6.98 -0.42 -1.33
C LEU A 105 -8.16 0.41 -1.85
N LYS A 106 -9.38 0.13 -1.37
CA LYS A 106 -10.59 0.82 -1.84
C LYS A 106 -10.76 2.22 -1.27
N THR A 107 -10.19 2.50 -0.09
CA THR A 107 -10.45 3.75 0.66
C THR A 107 -9.29 4.74 0.64
N TYR A 108 -8.05 4.27 0.71
CA TYR A 108 -6.88 5.13 0.96
C TYR A 108 -5.89 5.18 -0.20
N VAL A 109 -6.01 4.31 -1.20
CA VAL A 109 -5.18 4.36 -2.41
C VAL A 109 -5.82 5.32 -3.40
N ASP A 110 -5.14 6.43 -3.68
CA ASP A 110 -5.61 7.49 -4.57
C ASP A 110 -4.59 7.88 -5.66
N ASP A 111 -3.40 7.27 -5.65
CA ASP A 111 -2.40 7.40 -6.71
C ASP A 111 -1.68 6.08 -7.05
N TRP A 112 -0.82 6.12 -8.07
CA TRP A 112 -0.07 4.95 -8.53
C TRP A 112 1.03 4.53 -7.54
N SER A 113 1.56 5.48 -6.75
CA SER A 113 2.62 5.22 -5.77
C SER A 113 2.07 4.47 -4.56
N ASP A 114 0.92 4.89 -4.04
CA ASP A 114 0.16 4.18 -3.00
C ASP A 114 -0.20 2.77 -3.45
N CYS A 115 -0.70 2.65 -4.69
CA CYS A 115 -1.10 1.37 -5.26
C CYS A 115 0.10 0.42 -5.30
N ASP A 116 1.23 0.88 -5.83
CA ASP A 116 2.43 0.05 -5.96
C ASP A 116 3.03 -0.28 -4.58
N ASP A 117 3.04 0.64 -3.60
CA ASP A 117 3.58 0.35 -2.26
C ASP A 117 2.74 -0.70 -1.53
N LEU A 118 1.40 -0.58 -1.54
CA LEU A 118 0.51 -1.58 -0.92
C LEU A 118 0.53 -2.92 -1.68
N CYS A 119 0.45 -2.87 -3.02
CA CYS A 119 0.35 -4.07 -3.87
C CYS A 119 1.64 -4.87 -3.87
N THR A 120 2.79 -4.20 -4.02
CA THR A 120 4.09 -4.87 -4.11
C THR A 120 4.70 -5.21 -2.75
N HIS A 121 3.98 -5.01 -1.64
CA HIS A 121 4.38 -5.50 -0.33
C HIS A 121 3.29 -6.38 0.29
N THR A 122 2.34 -5.74 0.98
CA THR A 122 1.31 -6.41 1.79
C THR A 122 0.42 -7.31 0.94
N LEU A 123 -0.21 -6.78 -0.12
CA LEU A 123 -1.16 -7.57 -0.90
C LEU A 123 -0.47 -8.69 -1.69
N ARG A 124 0.68 -8.47 -2.34
CA ARG A 124 1.37 -9.55 -3.07
C ARG A 124 1.74 -10.71 -2.16
N TYR A 125 2.19 -10.42 -0.94
CA TYR A 125 2.61 -11.44 0.01
C TYR A 125 1.38 -12.19 0.50
N PHE A 126 0.32 -11.45 0.84
CA PHE A 126 -0.93 -12.03 1.28
C PHE A 126 -1.52 -12.95 0.21
N VAL A 127 -1.72 -12.47 -1.01
CA VAL A 127 -2.36 -13.23 -2.10
C VAL A 127 -1.54 -14.47 -2.46
N TYR A 128 -0.22 -14.37 -2.44
CA TYR A 128 0.66 -15.51 -2.69
C TYR A 128 0.53 -16.60 -1.61
N GLN A 129 0.36 -16.22 -0.34
CA GLN A 129 0.24 -17.18 0.77
C GLN A 129 -1.19 -17.68 0.98
N TYR A 130 -2.20 -16.88 0.66
CA TYR A 130 -3.62 -17.14 0.85
C TYR A 130 -4.37 -17.09 -0.48
N PRO A 131 -4.25 -18.13 -1.33
CA PRO A 131 -4.77 -18.11 -2.70
C PRO A 131 -6.30 -18.02 -2.79
N GLU A 132 -7.03 -18.27 -1.70
CA GLU A 132 -8.48 -18.05 -1.63
C GLU A 132 -8.87 -16.60 -1.99
N SER A 133 -7.98 -15.65 -1.69
CA SER A 133 -8.14 -14.23 -2.01
C SER A 133 -8.07 -13.94 -3.53
N LEU A 134 -7.51 -14.83 -4.35
CA LEU A 134 -7.39 -14.64 -5.80
C LEU A 134 -8.76 -14.41 -6.45
N SER A 135 -9.79 -15.11 -5.99
CA SER A 135 -11.17 -14.93 -6.49
C SER A 135 -11.63 -13.47 -6.38
N LYS A 136 -11.25 -12.77 -5.31
CA LYS A 136 -11.54 -11.35 -5.09
C LYS A 136 -10.63 -10.44 -5.91
N VAL A 137 -9.34 -10.76 -5.98
CA VAL A 137 -8.35 -10.00 -6.78
C VAL A 137 -8.75 -9.96 -8.25
N LYS A 138 -9.25 -11.07 -8.81
CA LYS A 138 -9.73 -11.10 -10.20
C LYS A 138 -10.92 -10.15 -10.43
N LEU A 139 -11.85 -10.07 -9.48
CA LEU A 139 -12.99 -9.15 -9.57
C LEU A 139 -12.57 -7.67 -9.53
N TRP A 140 -11.38 -7.36 -9.03
CA TRP A 140 -10.86 -5.99 -9.04
C TRP A 140 -10.61 -5.49 -10.47
N ALA A 141 -10.31 -6.36 -11.43
CA ALA A 141 -10.06 -6.00 -12.83
C ALA A 141 -11.27 -5.34 -13.51
N SER A 142 -12.49 -5.64 -13.07
CA SER A 142 -13.72 -5.01 -13.58
C SER A 142 -14.22 -3.84 -12.70
N SER A 143 -13.42 -3.38 -11.73
CA SER A 143 -13.76 -2.26 -10.86
C SER A 143 -13.87 -0.93 -11.62
N LYS A 144 -14.80 -0.07 -11.19
CA LYS A 144 -14.88 1.33 -11.66
C LYS A 144 -13.77 2.21 -11.07
N ASN A 145 -13.19 1.83 -9.94
CA ASN A 145 -12.06 2.54 -9.35
C ASN A 145 -10.77 2.08 -10.04
N ARG A 146 -10.06 3.01 -10.70
CA ARG A 146 -8.84 2.75 -11.47
C ARG A 146 -7.72 2.13 -10.64
N TRP A 147 -7.59 2.48 -9.36
CA TRP A 147 -6.53 1.95 -8.49
C TRP A 147 -6.81 0.53 -8.04
N VAL A 148 -8.08 0.23 -7.74
CA VAL A 148 -8.53 -1.15 -7.49
C VAL A 148 -8.29 -1.98 -8.75
N LYS A 149 -8.61 -1.43 -9.93
CA LYS A 149 -8.35 -2.09 -11.21
C LYS A 149 -6.86 -2.37 -11.43
N ARG A 150 -5.99 -1.36 -11.32
CA ARG A 150 -4.53 -1.49 -11.39
C ARG A 150 -4.00 -2.54 -10.41
N ALA A 151 -4.50 -2.54 -9.18
CA ALA A 151 -4.07 -3.46 -8.13
C ALA A 151 -4.32 -4.94 -8.46
N SER A 152 -5.32 -5.25 -9.31
CA SER A 152 -5.58 -6.62 -9.76
C SER A 152 -4.38 -7.23 -10.49
N ALA A 153 -3.67 -6.45 -11.30
CA ALA A 153 -2.46 -6.88 -11.99
C ALA A 153 -1.21 -6.76 -11.10
N VAL A 154 -1.00 -5.59 -10.48
CA VAL A 154 0.24 -5.29 -9.73
C VAL A 154 0.45 -6.26 -8.57
N THR A 155 -0.63 -6.68 -7.90
CA THR A 155 -0.57 -7.66 -6.80
C THR A 155 -0.06 -9.02 -7.27
N LEU A 156 -0.32 -9.41 -8.52
CA LEU A 156 0.02 -10.71 -9.08
C LEU A 156 1.44 -10.79 -9.65
N ILE A 157 2.18 -9.66 -9.75
CA ILE A 157 3.56 -9.62 -10.26
C ILE A 157 4.46 -10.65 -9.55
N TYR A 158 4.29 -10.83 -8.24
CA TYR A 158 5.10 -11.80 -7.50
C TYR A 158 4.74 -13.25 -7.81
N SER A 159 3.45 -13.55 -8.00
CA SER A 159 2.98 -14.87 -8.42
C SER A 159 3.56 -15.26 -9.78
N VAL A 160 3.57 -14.31 -10.74
CA VAL A 160 4.21 -14.49 -12.05
C VAL A 160 5.70 -14.81 -11.92
N LYS A 161 6.44 -14.03 -11.13
CA LYS A 161 7.88 -14.26 -10.89
C LYS A 161 8.19 -15.62 -10.27
N ARG A 162 7.20 -16.25 -9.62
CA ARG A 162 7.31 -17.58 -9.01
C ARG A 162 6.71 -18.70 -9.84
N GLY A 163 6.15 -18.40 -11.02
CA GLY A 163 5.45 -19.37 -11.86
C GLY A 163 4.19 -19.95 -11.20
N ARG A 164 3.52 -19.18 -10.34
CA ARG A 164 2.32 -19.61 -9.62
C ARG A 164 1.09 -18.81 -10.02
N HIS A 165 -0.08 -19.43 -9.89
CA HIS A 165 -1.39 -18.81 -10.14
C HIS A 165 -1.53 -18.23 -11.56
N LEU A 166 -0.86 -18.85 -12.54
CA LEU A 166 -0.75 -18.32 -13.91
C LEU A 166 -2.10 -18.18 -14.59
N ASP A 167 -3.05 -19.09 -14.35
CA ASP A 167 -4.41 -18.96 -14.89
C ASP A 167 -5.08 -17.66 -14.43
N SER A 168 -4.96 -17.32 -13.14
CA SER A 168 -5.49 -16.06 -12.60
C SER A 168 -4.75 -14.84 -13.13
N VAL A 169 -3.43 -14.95 -13.37
CA VAL A 169 -2.63 -13.90 -13.99
C VAL A 169 -3.13 -13.62 -15.40
N PHE A 170 -3.26 -14.67 -16.23
CA PHE A 170 -3.68 -14.51 -17.61
C PHE A 170 -5.12 -14.00 -17.70
N GLU A 171 -6.02 -14.45 -16.82
CA GLU A 171 -7.38 -13.94 -16.75
C GLU A 171 -7.42 -12.43 -16.48
N VAL A 172 -6.67 -11.95 -15.48
CA VAL A 172 -6.56 -10.51 -15.19
C VAL A 172 -5.91 -9.75 -16.33
N ALA A 173 -4.81 -10.27 -16.90
CA ALA A 173 -4.11 -9.63 -18.00
C ALA A 173 -5.00 -9.51 -19.24
N SER A 174 -5.80 -10.53 -19.55
CA SER A 174 -6.77 -10.51 -20.66
C SER A 174 -7.86 -9.47 -20.45
N GLU A 175 -8.42 -9.36 -19.24
CA GLU A 175 -9.44 -8.36 -18.91
C GLU A 175 -8.90 -6.93 -19.07
N LEU A 176 -7.65 -6.69 -18.68
CA LEU A 176 -7.04 -5.36 -18.68
C LEU A 176 -6.30 -4.98 -19.97
N LEU A 177 -6.10 -5.93 -20.90
CA LEU A 177 -5.26 -5.75 -22.09
C LEU A 177 -5.65 -4.52 -22.92
N LEU A 178 -6.95 -4.27 -23.03
CA LEU A 178 -7.55 -3.19 -23.82
C LEU A 178 -8.09 -2.04 -22.95
N ASP A 179 -7.72 -1.97 -21.67
CA ASP A 179 -8.11 -0.85 -20.84
C ASP A 179 -7.54 0.46 -21.39
N LYS A 180 -8.38 1.51 -21.41
CA LYS A 180 -8.02 2.82 -21.98
C LYS A 180 -7.26 3.69 -21.00
N ASP A 181 -7.26 3.32 -19.72
CA ASP A 181 -6.55 4.01 -18.67
C ASP A 181 -5.08 3.60 -18.67
N ASP A 182 -4.18 4.55 -18.98
CA ASP A 182 -2.75 4.27 -19.13
C ASP A 182 -2.10 3.81 -17.81
N LEU A 183 -2.59 4.28 -16.66
CA LEU A 183 -2.10 3.86 -15.35
C LEU A 183 -2.62 2.47 -14.97
N VAL A 184 -3.72 2.01 -15.55
CA VAL A 184 -4.13 0.61 -15.42
C VAL A 184 -3.28 -0.26 -16.33
N GLN A 185 -3.14 0.10 -17.61
CA GLN A 185 -2.46 -0.71 -18.62
C GLN A 185 -0.95 -0.89 -18.33
N LYS A 186 -0.31 0.07 -17.67
CA LYS A 186 1.09 -0.02 -17.23
C LYS A 186 1.31 -0.91 -16.00
N GLY A 187 0.24 -1.25 -15.25
CA GLY A 187 0.32 -2.01 -14.01
C GLY A 187 0.42 -3.51 -14.26
#